data_AF-A0A1R1PPW0-F1
#
_entry.id   AF-A0A1R1PPW0-F1
#
_cell.length_a   1.000
_cell.length_b   1.000
_cell.length_c   1.000
_cell.angle_alpha   90.00
_cell.angle_beta   90.00
_cell.angle_gamma   90.00
#
_symmetry.space_group_name_H-M   'P 1'
#
loop_
_entity.id
_entity.type
_entity.pdbx_description
1 polymer ?
#
loop_
_entity_poly.entity_id
_entity_poly.type
_entity_poly.pdbx_seq_one_letter_code
_entity_poly.pdbx_strand_id
1 'polypeptide(L)'
;MSGATILNKYVIVSALSIAFNPLFWNTVARAGDYFGILMSERVTSFPFNVLEHPMYVGSTLSFFGVALYYNSLVGVLLSCFVIVCYMVASKFEGEFTSMIYRQAAEKESKRK
;
A
#
# COMPACT_ATOMS: atom_id res chain seq x y z
N MET A 1 -36.43 -18.72 -2.59
CA MET A 1 -35.00 -18.81 -2.99
C MET A 1 -34.27 -19.60 -1.91
N SER A 2 -33.68 -20.76 -2.23
CA SER A 2 -33.11 -21.68 -1.22
C SER A 2 -31.87 -21.10 -0.55
N GLY A 3 -31.72 -21.27 0.78
CA GLY A 3 -30.55 -20.82 1.55
C GLY A 3 -29.22 -21.36 1.02
N ALA A 4 -29.23 -22.54 0.40
CA ALA A 4 -28.06 -23.12 -0.28
C ALA A 4 -27.62 -22.29 -1.49
N THR A 5 -28.56 -21.71 -2.26
CA THR A 5 -28.26 -20.83 -3.40
C THR A 5 -27.64 -19.51 -2.94
N ILE A 6 -28.11 -19.01 -1.80
CA ILE A 6 -27.62 -17.76 -1.19
C ILE A 6 -26.19 -17.94 -0.67
N LEU A 7 -25.92 -19.03 0.06
CA LEU A 7 -24.59 -19.35 0.56
C LEU A 7 -23.58 -19.54 -0.59
N ASN A 8 -23.97 -20.26 -1.65
CA ASN A 8 -23.12 -20.48 -2.81
C ASN A 8 -22.78 -19.15 -3.53
N LYS A 9 -23.75 -18.22 -3.63
CA LYS A 9 -23.52 -16.88 -4.16
C LYS A 9 -22.47 -16.11 -3.34
N TYR A 10 -22.55 -16.13 -2.01
CA TYR A 10 -21.59 -15.41 -1.17
C TYR A 10 -20.19 -16.04 -1.19
N VAL A 11 -20.09 -17.37 -1.24
CA VAL A 11 -18.80 -18.07 -1.39
C VAL A 11 -18.13 -17.69 -2.70
N ILE A 12 -18.88 -17.71 -3.81
CA ILE A 12 -18.35 -17.32 -5.12
C ILE A 12 -17.92 -15.84 -5.12
N VAL A 13 -18.76 -14.94 -4.59
CA VAL A 13 -18.43 -13.51 -4.52
C VAL A 13 -17.21 -13.25 -3.65
N SER A 14 -17.08 -13.96 -2.52
CA SER A 14 -15.92 -13.84 -1.63
C SER A 14 -14.65 -14.36 -2.29
N ALA A 15 -14.71 -15.54 -2.93
CA ALA A 15 -13.58 -16.12 -3.64
C ALA A 15 -13.10 -15.22 -4.79
N LEU A 16 -14.04 -14.67 -5.57
CA LEU A 16 -13.72 -13.73 -6.65
C LEU A 16 -13.12 -12.43 -6.11
N SER A 17 -13.63 -11.89 -5.00
CA SER A 17 -13.11 -10.66 -4.39
C SER A 17 -11.70 -10.86 -3.82
N ILE A 18 -11.46 -12.00 -3.17
CA ILE A 18 -10.14 -12.38 -2.63
C ILE A 18 -9.14 -12.57 -3.77
N ALA A 19 -9.53 -13.18 -4.89
CA ALA A 19 -8.65 -13.38 -6.04
C ALA A 19 -8.41 -12.09 -6.84
N PHE A 20 -9.43 -11.24 -6.99
CA PHE A 20 -9.32 -9.98 -7.72
C PHE A 20 -8.33 -9.02 -7.06
N ASN A 21 -8.33 -8.94 -5.72
CA ASN A 21 -7.49 -8.00 -4.99
C ASN A 21 -5.99 -8.10 -5.34
N PRO A 22 -5.29 -9.24 -5.17
CA PRO A 22 -3.88 -9.34 -5.54
C PRO A 22 -3.64 -9.25 -7.05
N LEU A 23 -4.55 -9.75 -7.89
CA LEU A 23 -4.38 -9.71 -9.35
C LEU A 23 -4.47 -8.29 -9.91
N PHE A 24 -5.47 -7.55 -9.45
CA PHE A 24 -5.69 -6.17 -9.85
C PHE A 24 -4.52 -5.29 -9.38
N TRP A 25 -4.20 -5.33 -8.09
CA TRP A 25 -3.13 -4.48 -7.54
C TRP A 25 -1.75 -4.83 -8.07
N ASN A 26 -1.45 -6.11 -8.35
CA ASN A 26 -0.17 -6.50 -8.96
C ASN A 26 -0.06 -6.02 -10.42
N THR A 27 -1.15 -6.10 -11.19
CA THR A 27 -1.17 -5.59 -12.58
C THR A 27 -1.03 -4.08 -12.61
N VAL A 28 -1.73 -3.38 -11.73
CA VAL A 28 -1.67 -1.92 -11.61
C VAL A 28 -0.31 -1.45 -11.11
N ALA A 29 0.28 -2.11 -10.11
CA ALA A 29 1.61 -1.77 -9.59
C ALA A 29 2.69 -1.92 -10.67
N ARG A 30 2.58 -2.94 -11.54
CA ARG A 30 3.46 -3.13 -12.69
C ARG A 30 3.27 -2.10 -13.80
N ALA A 31 2.09 -1.48 -13.88
CA ALA A 31 1.84 -0.39 -14.80
C ALA A 31 2.56 0.90 -14.38
N GLY A 32 2.94 1.01 -13.09
CA GLY A 32 4.04 1.84 -12.53
C GLY A 32 3.95 3.36 -12.66
N ASP A 33 3.35 3.86 -13.72
CA ASP A 33 3.36 5.24 -14.15
C ASP A 33 1.91 5.65 -14.36
N TYR A 34 1.21 5.85 -13.24
CA TYR A 34 -0.25 5.99 -13.18
C TYR A 34 -0.82 6.99 -14.19
N PHE A 35 -0.03 7.98 -14.64
CA PHE A 35 -0.38 8.90 -15.73
C PHE A 35 0.82 9.42 -16.54
N GLY A 36 2.02 8.81 -16.43
CA GLY A 36 3.25 9.37 -17.02
C GLY A 36 3.77 10.63 -16.30
N ILE A 37 3.27 10.90 -15.09
CA ILE A 37 3.62 12.08 -14.28
C ILE A 37 4.54 11.61 -13.16
N LEU A 38 5.81 11.40 -13.49
CA LEU A 38 6.86 11.21 -12.50
C LEU A 38 7.42 12.59 -12.11
N MET A 39 7.48 12.86 -10.81
CA MET A 39 8.12 14.07 -10.31
C MET A 39 9.63 14.05 -10.60
N SER A 40 10.23 15.20 -10.86
CA SER A 40 11.66 15.28 -11.22
C SER A 40 12.59 14.77 -10.12
N GLU A 41 12.19 14.94 -8.86
CA GLU A 41 12.95 14.53 -7.69
C GLU A 41 12.02 14.03 -6.57
N ARG A 42 12.58 13.21 -5.68
CA ARG A 42 11.86 12.77 -4.48
C ARG A 42 11.67 13.95 -3.52
N VAL A 43 10.50 14.02 -2.91
CA VAL A 43 10.22 14.97 -1.83
C VAL A 43 11.07 14.61 -0.63
N THR A 44 11.93 15.52 -0.20
CA THR A 44 12.81 15.37 0.97
C THR A 44 12.46 16.33 2.10
N SER A 45 11.45 17.19 1.94
CA SER A 45 10.99 18.08 3.00
C SER A 45 10.18 17.33 4.06
N PHE A 46 9.90 17.99 5.20
CA PHE A 46 9.05 17.42 6.23
C PHE A 46 7.69 16.96 5.68
N PRO A 47 7.20 15.76 6.03
CA PRO A 47 7.75 14.80 7.00
C PRO A 47 8.76 13.76 6.46
N PHE A 48 9.06 13.78 5.15
CA PHE A 48 9.91 12.81 4.47
C PHE A 48 11.41 12.93 4.82
N ASN A 49 11.85 14.05 5.39
CA ASN A 49 13.20 14.17 5.96
C ASN A 49 13.41 13.36 7.25
N VAL A 50 12.33 12.98 7.95
CA VAL A 50 12.40 12.25 9.23
C VAL A 50 11.96 10.80 9.07
N LEU A 51 10.96 10.55 8.23
CA LEU A 51 10.39 9.23 8.00
C LEU A 51 10.46 8.89 6.51
N GLU A 52 10.91 7.69 6.16
CA GLU A 52 10.94 7.24 4.76
C GLU A 52 9.52 7.19 4.16
N HIS A 53 8.57 6.61 4.92
CA HIS A 53 7.18 6.45 4.53
C HIS A 53 6.25 7.03 5.61
N PRO A 54 6.14 8.38 5.69
CA PRO A 54 5.36 9.05 6.73
C PRO A 54 3.87 8.67 6.70
N MET A 55 3.36 8.27 5.53
CA MET A 55 1.99 7.76 5.38
C MET A 55 1.75 6.52 6.26
N TYR A 56 2.66 5.55 6.26
CA TYR A 56 2.50 4.30 7.03
C TYR A 56 2.52 4.55 8.53
N VAL A 57 3.39 5.44 8.99
CA VAL A 57 3.46 5.83 10.40
C VAL A 57 2.19 6.58 10.80
N GLY A 58 1.77 7.56 10.00
CA GLY A 58 0.57 8.36 10.28
C GLY A 58 -0.72 7.53 10.30
N SER A 59 -0.90 6.62 9.34
CA SER A 59 -2.08 5.73 9.30
C SER A 59 -2.09 4.75 10.48
N THR A 60 -0.94 4.16 10.81
CA THR A 60 -0.81 3.29 11.99
C THR A 60 -1.18 4.03 13.27
N LEU A 61 -0.63 5.23 13.48
CA LEU A 61 -0.93 6.04 14.66
C LEU A 61 -2.42 6.38 14.72
N SER A 62 -3.06 6.60 13.57
CA SER A 62 -4.51 6.82 13.48
C SER A 62 -5.30 5.59 13.91
N PHE A 63 -4.96 4.40 13.39
CA PHE A 63 -5.62 3.15 13.78
C PHE A 63 -5.43 2.83 15.26
N PHE A 64 -4.21 3.01 15.75
CA PHE A 64 -3.88 2.80 17.16
C PHE A 64 -4.62 3.79 18.05
N GLY A 65 -4.66 5.07 17.69
CA GLY A 65 -5.41 6.10 18.42
C GLY A 65 -6.91 5.80 18.50
N VAL A 66 -7.52 5.35 17.38
CA VAL A 66 -8.92 4.91 17.36
C VAL A 66 -9.12 3.69 18.26
N ALA A 67 -8.20 2.72 18.22
CA ALA A 67 -8.28 1.55 19.09
C ALA A 67 -8.25 1.92 20.58
N LEU A 68 -7.39 2.88 20.96
CA LEU A 68 -7.35 3.41 22.33
C LEU A 68 -8.62 4.17 22.70
N TYR A 69 -9.12 5.03 21.80
CA TYR A 69 -10.35 5.80 22.02
C TYR A 69 -11.55 4.89 22.33
N TYR A 70 -11.64 3.75 21.65
CA TYR A 70 -12.69 2.74 21.86
C TYR A 70 -12.32 1.66 22.90
N ASN A 71 -11.19 1.77 23.61
CA ASN A 71 -10.69 0.75 24.55
C ASN A 71 -10.66 -0.68 23.98
N SER A 72 -10.27 -0.81 22.71
CA SER A 72 -10.31 -2.08 21.98
C SER A 72 -8.94 -2.76 21.95
N LEU A 73 -8.78 -3.84 22.73
CA LEU A 73 -7.58 -4.68 22.69
C LEU A 73 -7.35 -5.29 21.29
N VAL A 74 -8.43 -5.73 20.63
CA VAL A 74 -8.34 -6.27 19.27
C VAL A 74 -7.85 -5.21 18.30
N GLY A 75 -8.31 -3.96 18.42
CA GLY A 75 -7.83 -2.85 17.60
C GLY A 75 -6.34 -2.55 17.81
N VAL A 76 -5.86 -2.66 19.05
CA VAL A 76 -4.43 -2.51 19.37
C VAL A 76 -3.61 -3.63 18.72
N LEU A 77 -4.02 -4.89 18.88
CA LEU A 77 -3.33 -6.03 18.27
C LEU A 77 -3.31 -5.94 16.74
N LEU A 78 -4.42 -5.53 16.13
CA LEU A 78 -4.50 -5.29 14.68
C LEU A 78 -3.59 -4.15 14.25
N SER A 79 -3.49 -3.07 15.03
CA SER A 79 -2.56 -1.97 14.75
C SER A 79 -1.11 -2.45 14.79
N CYS A 80 -0.74 -3.26 15.78
CA CYS A 80 0.59 -3.90 15.84
C CYS A 80 0.85 -4.80 14.64
N PHE A 81 -0.14 -5.57 14.20
CA PHE A 81 -0.03 -6.40 13.00
C PHE A 81 0.19 -5.55 11.73
N VAL A 82 -0.56 -4.45 11.59
CA VAL A 82 -0.41 -3.50 10.48
C VAL A 82 0.99 -2.90 10.44
N ILE A 83 1.61 -2.59 11.59
CA ILE A 83 3.01 -2.15 11.64
C ILE A 83 3.93 -3.17 10.99
N VAL A 84 3.76 -4.46 11.29
CA VAL A 84 4.57 -5.54 10.68
C VAL A 84 4.38 -5.58 9.17
N CYS A 85 3.13 -5.50 8.69
CA CYS A 85 2.85 -5.44 7.26
C CYS A 85 3.51 -4.23 6.59
N TYR A 86 3.44 -3.05 7.20
CA TYR A 86 4.05 -1.84 6.67
C TYR A 86 5.57 -1.86 6.70
N MET A 87 6.21 -2.48 7.69
CA MET A 87 7.66 -2.68 7.67
C MET A 87 8.09 -3.52 6.46
N VAL A 88 7.33 -4.56 6.13
CA VAL A 88 7.58 -5.39 4.95
C VAL A 88 7.33 -4.59 3.67
N ALA A 89 6.17 -3.93 3.54
CA ALA A 89 5.80 -3.16 2.36
C ALA A 89 6.78 -2.00 2.08
N SER A 90 7.21 -1.30 3.13
CA SER A 90 8.16 -0.18 3.08
C SER A 90 9.47 -0.56 2.38
N LYS A 91 9.96 -1.79 2.61
CA LYS A 91 11.16 -2.30 1.94
C LYS A 91 10.94 -2.48 0.44
N PHE A 92 9.78 -3.00 0.02
CA PHE A 92 9.47 -3.18 -1.40
C PHE A 92 9.23 -1.84 -2.11
N GLU A 93 8.52 -0.91 -1.47
CA GLU A 93 8.25 0.41 -2.05
C GLU A 93 9.51 1.27 -2.17
N GLY A 94 10.41 1.19 -1.19
CA GLY A 94 11.70 1.90 -1.24
C GLY A 94 12.56 1.45 -2.43
N GLU A 95 12.71 0.13 -2.61
CA GLU A 95 13.42 -0.46 -3.76
C GLU A 95 12.76 -0.06 -5.08
N PHE A 96 11.43 -0.19 -5.18
CA PHE A 96 10.68 0.14 -6.39
C PHE A 96 10.82 1.62 -6.78
N THR A 97 10.69 2.52 -5.81
CA THR A 97 10.82 3.97 -6.03
C THR A 97 12.24 4.31 -6.51
N SER A 98 13.26 3.76 -5.85
CA SER A 98 14.66 3.99 -6.26
C SER A 98 14.91 3.55 -7.71
N MET A 99 14.31 2.44 -8.12
CA MET A 99 14.43 1.88 -9.46
C MET A 99 13.76 2.77 -10.51
N ILE A 100 12.56 3.32 -10.23
CA ILE A 100 11.88 4.27 -11.13
C ILE A 100 12.71 5.53 -11.34
N TYR A 101 13.22 6.15 -10.27
CA TYR A 101 14.04 7.35 -10.38
C TYR A 101 15.37 7.10 -11.10
N ARG A 102 15.98 5.90 -10.92
CA ARG A 102 17.17 5.51 -11.67
C ARG A 102 16.89 5.41 -13.17
N GLN A 103 15.79 4.74 -13.55
CA GLN A 103 15.38 4.64 -14.96
C GLN A 103 15.08 6.00 -15.58
N ALA A 104 14.45 6.91 -14.82
CA ALA A 104 14.18 8.27 -15.27
C ALA A 104 15.50 9.04 -15.53
N ALA A 105 16.48 8.96 -14.63
CA ALA A 105 17.79 9.58 -14.80
C ALA A 105 18.56 9.02 -16.01
N GLU A 106 18.53 7.70 -16.22
CA GLU A 106 19.15 7.05 -17.40
C GLU A 106 18.47 7.47 -18.72
N LYS A 107 17.14 7.65 -18.72
CA LYS A 107 16.39 8.11 -19.89
C LYS A 107 16.70 9.57 -20.22
N GLU A 108 16.87 10.42 -19.20
CA GLU A 108 17.29 11.81 -19.40
C GLU A 108 18.72 11.90 -19.94
N SER A 109 19.66 11.09 -19.41
CA SER A 109 21.05 11.10 -19.87
C SER A 109 21.21 10.67 -21.32
N LYS A 110 20.36 9.75 -21.82
CA LYS A 110 20.35 9.33 -23.24
C LYS A 110 19.71 10.34 -24.18
N ARG A 111 18.96 11.30 -23.65
CA ARG A 111 18.30 12.36 -24.43
C ARG A 111 19.20 13.60 -24.63
N LYS A 112 20.21 13.76 -23.78
CA LYS A 112 21.28 14.76 -23.92
C LYS A 112 22.37 14.23 -24.85
#